data_AF-C6LIZ2-F1
#
_entry.id   AF-C6LIZ2-F1
#
_cell.length_a   1.000
_cell.length_b   1.000
_cell.length_c   1.000
_cell.angle_alpha   90.00
_cell.angle_beta   90.00
_cell.angle_gamma   90.00
#
_symmetry.space_group_name_H-M   'P 1'
#
loop_
_entity.id
_entity.type
_entity.pdbx_description
1 polymer ?
#
loop_
_entity_poly.entity_id
_entity_poly.type
_entity_poly.pdbx_seq_one_letter_code
_entity_poly.pdbx_strand_id
1 'polypeptide(L)'
;MIKELARDAVQIKMKAKEESPLISVYEFCYAAGLGLRVMGIPAAEAEKLRGEEDFLELKKKVQELVKDSAAFADYPNGGRLQSLITGCRFKGQMAPEAYELFDMGYRGGK
;
A
#
# COMPACT_ATOMS: atom_id res chain seq x y z
N MET A 1 -15.07 -3.04 -9.87
CA MET A 1 -14.55 -4.42 -10.05
C MET A 1 -13.07 -4.55 -9.70
N ILE A 2 -12.10 -4.15 -10.54
CA ILE A 2 -10.66 -4.36 -10.23
C ILE A 2 -10.23 -3.64 -8.93
N LYS A 3 -10.70 -2.40 -8.73
CA LYS A 3 -10.36 -1.60 -7.54
C LYS A 3 -10.86 -2.25 -6.23
N GLU A 4 -12.11 -2.69 -6.22
CA GLU A 4 -12.72 -3.39 -5.08
C GLU A 4 -12.02 -4.73 -4.81
N LEU A 5 -11.69 -5.49 -5.85
CA LEU A 5 -10.95 -6.75 -5.72
C LEU A 5 -9.57 -6.54 -5.08
N ALA A 6 -8.81 -5.53 -5.52
CA ALA A 6 -7.50 -5.24 -4.94
C ALA A 6 -7.59 -4.74 -3.50
N ARG A 7 -8.55 -3.85 -3.20
CA ARG A 7 -8.87 -3.42 -1.83
C ARG A 7 -9.17 -4.62 -0.94
N ASP A 8 -10.13 -5.44 -1.35
CA ASP A 8 -10.60 -6.58 -0.54
C ASP A 8 -9.51 -7.63 -0.37
N ALA A 9 -8.71 -7.89 -1.41
CA ALA A 9 -7.55 -8.76 -1.32
C ALA A 9 -6.57 -8.27 -0.25
N VAL A 10 -6.22 -6.98 -0.22
CA VAL A 10 -5.33 -6.44 0.82
C VAL A 10 -5.96 -6.55 2.21
N GLN A 11 -7.24 -6.21 2.35
CA GLN A 11 -7.96 -6.31 3.64
C GLN A 11 -8.02 -7.75 4.17
N ILE A 12 -8.18 -8.74 3.28
CA ILE A 12 -8.13 -10.17 3.63
C ILE A 12 -6.70 -10.56 4.03
N LYS A 13 -5.68 -10.17 3.25
CA LYS A 13 -4.27 -10.48 3.52
C LYS A 13 -3.75 -9.89 4.84
N MET A 14 -4.32 -8.77 5.27
CA MET A 14 -4.07 -8.17 6.58
C MET A 14 -4.58 -9.03 7.74
N LYS A 15 -5.63 -9.83 7.52
CA LYS A 15 -6.26 -10.68 8.55
C LYS A 15 -5.88 -12.16 8.41
N ALA A 16 -5.31 -12.55 7.27
CA ALA A 16 -4.94 -13.92 6.97
C ALA A 16 -3.85 -14.43 7.91
N LYS A 17 -4.02 -15.66 8.41
CA LYS A 17 -3.04 -16.36 9.25
C LYS A 17 -1.88 -16.93 8.43
N GLU A 18 -2.13 -17.23 7.16
CA GLU A 18 -1.16 -17.81 6.24
C GLU A 18 -0.39 -16.73 5.47
N GLU A 19 0.75 -17.10 4.88
CA GLU A 19 1.51 -16.21 4.03
C GLU A 19 0.74 -15.90 2.74
N SER A 20 0.46 -14.63 2.50
CA SER A 20 -0.23 -14.17 1.29
C SER A 20 0.34 -12.81 0.87
N PRO A 21 1.37 -12.80 0.00
CA PRO A 21 2.08 -11.57 -0.36
C PRO A 21 1.24 -10.67 -1.26
N LEU A 22 1.68 -9.42 -1.43
CA LEU A 22 1.15 -8.54 -2.48
C LEU A 22 1.64 -9.03 -3.85
N ILE A 23 0.71 -9.28 -4.77
CA ILE A 23 0.98 -9.95 -6.06
C ILE A 23 0.71 -9.08 -7.28
N SER A 24 0.33 -7.81 -7.09
CA SER A 24 0.06 -6.89 -8.20
C SER A 24 0.39 -5.45 -7.84
N VAL A 25 0.53 -4.61 -8.88
CA VAL A 25 0.67 -3.15 -8.74
C VAL A 25 -0.53 -2.56 -7.99
N TYR A 26 -1.72 -3.08 -8.25
CA TYR A 26 -2.99 -2.65 -7.66
C TYR A 26 -3.01 -2.86 -6.14
N GLU A 27 -2.67 -4.06 -5.69
CA GLU A 27 -2.59 -4.37 -4.27
C GLU A 27 -1.50 -3.55 -3.58
N PHE A 28 -0.34 -3.39 -4.22
CA PHE A 28 0.75 -2.58 -3.66
C PHE A 28 0.34 -1.12 -3.52
N CYS A 29 -0.21 -0.50 -4.55
CA CYS A 29 -0.59 0.91 -4.50
C CYS A 29 -1.69 1.16 -3.45
N TYR A 30 -2.68 0.28 -3.34
CA TYR A 30 -3.67 0.38 -2.25
C TYR A 30 -3.03 0.26 -0.87
N ALA A 31 -2.17 -0.74 -0.65
CA ALA A 31 -1.48 -0.93 0.61
C ALA A 31 -0.55 0.25 0.93
N ALA A 32 0.14 0.81 -0.07
CA ALA A 32 0.99 1.98 0.06
C ALA A 32 0.20 3.21 0.52
N GLY A 33 -0.90 3.55 -0.15
CA GLY A 33 -1.76 4.65 0.25
C GLY A 33 -2.29 4.47 1.68
N LEU A 34 -2.75 3.26 2.02
CA LEU A 34 -3.20 2.93 3.37
C LEU A 34 -2.06 3.07 4.40
N GLY A 35 -0.87 2.57 4.09
CA GLY A 35 0.30 2.67 4.97
C GLY A 35 0.72 4.11 5.25
N LEU A 36 0.76 4.96 4.23
CA LEU A 36 1.08 6.38 4.40
C LEU A 36 0.01 7.12 5.22
N ARG A 37 -1.27 6.76 5.07
CA ARG A 37 -2.34 7.26 5.93
C ARG A 37 -2.14 6.85 7.38
N VAL A 38 -1.81 5.57 7.63
CA VAL A 38 -1.52 5.06 8.98
C VAL A 38 -0.35 5.81 9.61
N MET A 39 0.67 6.12 8.84
CA MET A 39 1.82 6.91 9.28
C MET A 39 1.52 8.40 9.51
N GLY A 40 0.33 8.89 9.14
CA GLY A 40 -0.02 10.31 9.23
C GLY A 40 0.77 11.19 8.26
N ILE A 41 1.27 10.62 7.14
CA ILE A 41 2.01 11.38 6.12
C ILE A 41 1.09 12.46 5.53
N PRO A 42 1.53 13.73 5.44
CA PRO A 42 0.73 14.80 4.86
C PRO A 42 0.30 14.51 3.42
N ALA A 43 -0.90 14.97 3.04
CA ALA A 43 -1.45 14.73 1.70
C ALA A 43 -0.52 15.20 0.57
N ALA A 44 0.12 16.36 0.75
CA ALA A 44 1.07 16.90 -0.22
C ALA A 44 2.31 16.01 -0.42
N GLU A 45 2.73 15.24 0.60
CA GLU A 45 3.84 14.29 0.48
C GLU A 45 3.37 12.98 -0.15
N ALA A 46 2.19 12.50 0.25
CA ALA A 46 1.57 11.32 -0.36
C ALA A 46 1.30 11.53 -1.86
N GLU A 47 0.88 12.73 -2.27
CA GLU A 47 0.68 13.10 -3.68
C GLU A 47 1.97 13.06 -4.50
N LYS A 48 3.12 13.45 -3.92
CA LYS A 48 4.42 13.34 -4.59
C LYS A 48 4.81 11.89 -4.85
N LEU A 49 4.58 11.01 -3.88
CA LEU A 49 4.80 9.58 -4.05
C LEU A 49 3.84 8.99 -5.08
N ARG A 50 2.55 9.33 -4.98
CA ARG A 50 1.52 8.93 -5.94
C ARG A 50 1.83 9.39 -7.36
N GLY A 51 2.56 10.49 -7.56
CA GLY A 51 2.97 11.00 -8.86
C GLY A 51 4.13 10.22 -9.52
N GLU A 52 4.73 9.25 -8.84
CA GLU A 52 5.83 8.46 -9.38
C GLU A 52 5.34 7.49 -10.48
N GLU A 53 5.90 7.63 -11.69
CA GLU A 53 5.51 6.84 -12.86
C GLU A 53 6.20 5.47 -12.90
N ASP A 54 7.39 5.34 -12.31
CA ASP A 54 8.09 4.07 -12.16
C ASP A 54 7.60 3.34 -10.89
N PHE A 55 6.87 2.24 -11.10
CA PHE A 55 6.39 1.40 -10.01
C PHE A 55 7.51 0.89 -9.09
N LEU A 56 8.68 0.53 -9.61
CA LEU A 56 9.78 0.03 -8.81
C LEU A 56 10.38 1.12 -7.92
N GLU A 57 10.45 2.34 -8.43
CA GLU A 57 10.92 3.50 -7.66
C GLU A 57 9.90 3.89 -6.58
N LEU A 58 8.60 3.93 -6.91
CA LEU A 58 7.53 4.13 -5.93
C LEU A 58 7.61 3.07 -4.83
N LYS A 59 7.70 1.80 -5.25
CA LYS A 59 7.74 0.67 -4.33
C LYS A 59 8.90 0.80 -3.37
N LYS A 60 10.09 1.11 -3.87
CA LYS A 60 11.30 1.29 -3.06
C LYS A 60 11.10 2.43 -2.04
N LYS A 61 10.69 3.61 -2.48
CA LYS A 61 10.47 4.78 -1.60
C LYS A 61 9.47 4.49 -0.49
N VAL A 62 8.33 3.88 -0.84
CA VAL A 62 7.31 3.52 0.15
C VAL A 62 7.85 2.47 1.11
N GLN A 63 8.51 1.42 0.63
CA GLN A 63 9.10 0.38 1.47
C GLN A 63 10.12 0.95 2.47
N GLU A 64 10.95 1.90 2.04
CA GLU A 64 11.90 2.60 2.92
C GLU A 64 11.18 3.42 3.99
N LEU A 65 10.10 4.14 3.63
CA LEU A 65 9.31 4.93 4.58
C LEU A 65 8.60 4.06 5.63
N VAL A 66 8.01 2.93 5.24
CA VAL A 66 7.24 2.08 6.17
C VAL A 66 8.09 1.17 7.04
N LYS A 67 9.33 0.82 6.64
CA LYS A 67 10.10 -0.29 7.22
C LYS A 67 10.20 -0.27 8.75
N ASP A 68 10.42 0.91 9.33
CA ASP A 68 10.70 1.06 10.76
C ASP A 68 9.71 2.00 11.47
N SER A 69 8.54 2.24 10.85
CA SER A 69 7.55 3.16 11.42
C SER A 69 6.78 2.52 12.59
N ALA A 70 6.83 3.18 13.76
CA ALA A 70 6.08 2.77 14.95
C ALA A 70 4.55 3.00 14.81
N ALA A 71 4.11 3.81 13.83
CA ALA A 71 2.69 4.14 13.64
C ALA A 71 1.81 2.92 13.34
N PHE A 72 2.40 1.81 12.90
CA PHE A 72 1.69 0.57 12.61
C PHE A 72 1.32 -0.24 13.86
N ALA A 73 1.91 0.04 15.02
CA ALA A 73 1.67 -0.74 16.24
C ALA A 73 0.23 -0.64 16.74
N ASP A 74 -0.36 0.56 16.67
CA ASP A 74 -1.71 0.84 17.17
C ASP A 74 -2.80 0.64 16.10
N TYR A 75 -2.40 0.44 14.85
CA TYR A 75 -3.35 0.25 13.76
C TYR A 75 -3.85 -1.21 13.72
N PRO A 76 -5.16 -1.47 13.54
CA PRO A 76 -5.68 -2.83 13.42
C PRO A 76 -4.98 -3.62 12.31
N ASN A 77 -4.29 -4.71 12.68
CA ASN A 77 -3.45 -5.50 11.78
C ASN A 77 -2.31 -4.69 11.12
N GLY A 78 -1.86 -3.60 11.73
CA GLY A 78 -0.86 -2.69 11.18
C GLY A 78 0.50 -3.36 10.97
N GLY A 79 0.96 -4.18 11.93
CA GLY A 79 2.20 -4.97 11.75
C GLY A 79 2.15 -5.90 10.53
N ARG A 80 0.95 -6.43 10.20
CA ARG A 80 0.75 -7.23 8.99
C ARG A 80 0.75 -6.37 7.74
N LEU A 81 0.09 -5.21 7.75
CA LEU A 81 0.15 -4.24 6.64
C LEU A 81 1.59 -3.80 6.35
N GLN A 82 2.36 -3.46 7.39
CA GLN A 82 3.77 -3.10 7.28
C GLN A 82 4.59 -4.23 6.65
N SER A 83 4.38 -5.47 7.10
CA SER A 83 5.03 -6.67 6.54
C SER A 83 4.66 -6.92 5.07
N LEU A 84 3.41 -6.69 4.67
CA LEU A 84 2.96 -6.84 3.28
C LEU A 84 3.64 -5.83 2.35
N ILE A 85 3.72 -4.57 2.76
CA ILE A 85 4.35 -3.50 1.97
C ILE A 85 5.86 -3.75 1.87
N THR A 86 6.54 -3.91 3.01
CA THR A 86 8.00 -4.12 3.07
C THR A 86 8.44 -5.43 2.41
N GLY A 87 7.62 -6.48 2.50
CA GLY A 87 7.86 -7.78 1.88
C GLY A 87 7.48 -7.89 0.41
N CYS A 88 6.89 -6.85 -0.21
CA CYS A 88 6.42 -6.92 -1.59
C CYS A 88 7.57 -7.13 -2.59
N ARG A 89 7.56 -8.28 -3.27
CA ARG A 89 8.53 -8.65 -4.31
C ARG A 89 8.00 -8.47 -5.74
N PHE A 90 6.74 -8.10 -5.91
CA PHE A 90 6.13 -7.91 -7.22
C PHE A 90 6.94 -6.91 -8.06
N LYS A 91 7.11 -7.22 -9.35
CA LYS A 91 7.77 -6.37 -10.34
C LYS A 91 6.81 -6.25 -11.51
N GLY A 92 6.16 -5.11 -11.64
CA GLY A 92 5.24 -4.81 -12.73
C GLY A 92 5.42 -3.37 -13.18
N GLN A 93 4.47 -2.89 -13.97
CA GLN A 93 4.45 -1.52 -14.47
C GLN A 93 3.30 -0.76 -13.82
N MET A 94 3.49 0.56 -13.72
CA MET A 94 2.43 1.44 -13.25
C MET A 94 1.30 1.46 -14.27
N ALA A 95 0.06 1.46 -13.78
CA ALA A 95 -1.16 1.50 -14.58
C ALA A 95 -2.07 2.62 -14.06
N PRO A 96 -2.91 3.26 -14.90
CA PRO A 96 -3.80 4.34 -14.49
C PRO A 96 -4.64 4.02 -13.24
N GLU A 97 -5.17 2.80 -13.15
CA GLU A 97 -6.02 2.33 -12.06
C GLU A 97 -5.26 2.14 -10.74
N ALA A 98 -3.94 1.93 -10.81
CA ALA A 98 -3.10 1.78 -9.63
C ALA A 98 -3.02 3.08 -8.83
N TYR A 99 -3.01 4.23 -9.51
CA TYR A 99 -3.04 5.52 -8.86
C TYR A 99 -4.34 5.76 -8.08
N GLU A 100 -5.48 5.37 -8.64
CA GLU A 100 -6.76 5.49 -7.97
C GLU A 100 -6.84 4.57 -6.75
N LEU A 101 -6.19 3.40 -6.81
CA LEU A 101 -6.07 2.50 -5.67
C LEU A 101 -5.21 3.07 -4.56
N PHE A 102 -4.12 3.75 -4.92
CA PHE A 102 -3.33 4.51 -3.96
C PHE A 102 -4.21 5.56 -3.26
N ASP A 103 -4.94 6.37 -4.04
CA ASP A 103 -5.83 7.39 -3.50
C ASP A 103 -6.93 6.78 -2.62
N MET A 104 -7.48 5.63 -3.01
CA MET A 104 -8.50 4.90 -2.24
C MET A 104 -7.95 4.43 -0.88
N GLY A 105 -6.75 3.85 -0.87
CA GLY A 105 -6.07 3.45 0.35
C GLY A 105 -5.79 4.64 1.27
N TYR A 106 -5.28 5.74 0.71
CA TYR A 106 -4.91 6.93 1.47
C TYR A 106 -6.13 7.68 2.06
N ARG A 107 -7.23 7.79 1.32
CA ARG A 107 -8.46 8.44 1.80
C ARG A 107 -9.25 7.59 2.79
N GLY A 108 -9.00 6.28 2.84
CA GLY A 108 -9.78 5.37 3.66
C GLY A 108 -11.13 4.99 3.07
N GLY A 109 -11.24 4.99 1.74
CA GLY A 109 -12.47 4.62 1.05
C GLY A 109 -12.89 3.20 1.40
N LYS A 110 -14.14 3.04 1.85
CA LYS A 110 -14.81 1.74 1.88
C LYS A 110 -15.05 1.25 0.47
#